data_AF-A0A1C6RFY3-F1
#
_entry.id   AF-A0A1C6RFY3-F1
#
_cell.length_a   1.000
_cell.length_b   1.000
_cell.length_c   1.000
_cell.angle_alpha   90.00
_cell.angle_beta   90.00
_cell.angle_gamma   90.00
#
_symmetry.space_group_name_H-M   'P 1'
#
loop_
_entity.id
_entity.type
_entity.pdbx_description
1 polymer ?
#
loop_
_entity_poly.entity_id
_entity_poly.type
_entity_poly.pdbx_seq_one_letter_code
_entity_poly.pdbx_strand_id
1 'polypeptide(L)' 'MARRDIWLLSDGRLWRVRGRLGGDRGQEVSYDFTHERSAQQMVDRMIKTSAGSWRDLTETVRQESSRRSE' A
#
# COMPACT_ATOMS: atom_id res chain seq x y z
N MET A 1 -17.53 8.06 -8.16
CA MET A 1 -16.87 7.01 -7.36
C MET A 1 -15.44 7.45 -7.09
N ALA A 2 -15.05 7.62 -5.84
CA ALA A 2 -13.72 8.11 -5.49
C ALA A 2 -12.73 6.95 -5.58
N ARG A 3 -11.80 7.03 -6.54
CA ARG A 3 -10.72 6.05 -6.70
C ARG A 3 -9.83 6.09 -5.45
N ARG A 4 -9.38 4.91 -5.05
CA ARG A 4 -8.72 4.63 -3.80
C ARG A 4 -7.58 3.68 -4.15
N ASP A 5 -6.35 4.16 -4.05
CA ASP A 5 -5.15 3.41 -4.42
C ASP A 5 -4.23 3.25 -3.19
N ILE A 6 -3.73 2.02 -2.95
CA ILE A 6 -2.76 1.68 -1.88
C ILE A 6 -1.50 1.16 -2.55
N TRP A 7 -0.35 1.58 -2.03
CA TRP A 7 0.96 1.15 -2.49
C TRP A 7 1.82 0.73 -1.31
N LEU A 8 2.49 -0.40 -1.45
CA LEU A 8 3.54 -0.84 -0.54
C LEU A 8 4.89 -0.65 -1.23
N LEU A 9 5.72 0.23 -0.70
CA LEU A 9 7.06 0.52 -1.19
C LEU A 9 8.09 -0.09 -0.25
N SER A 10 9.20 -0.59 -0.78
CA SER A 10 10.34 -1.06 0.01
C SER A 10 11.63 -0.53 -0.58
N ASP A 11 12.51 -0.01 0.27
CA ASP A 11 13.88 0.42 -0.09
C ASP A 11 14.92 -0.63 0.38
N GLY A 12 14.47 -1.84 0.72
CA GLY A 12 15.32 -2.92 1.24
C GLY A 12 15.67 -2.81 2.73
N ARG A 13 15.56 -1.60 3.33
CA ARG A 13 15.76 -1.37 4.77
C ARG A 13 14.49 -0.97 5.51
N LEU A 14 13.58 -0.29 4.81
CA LEU A 14 12.31 0.19 5.35
C LEU A 14 11.19 -0.08 4.36
N TRP A 15 10.03 -0.36 4.91
CA TRP A 15 8.78 -0.55 4.22
C TRP A 15 7.92 0.69 4.40
N ARG A 16 7.28 1.17 3.35
CA ARG A 16 6.40 2.33 3.39
C ARG A 16 5.08 2.00 2.73
N VAL A 17 4.00 2.06 3.50
CA VAL A 17 2.63 1.94 3.00
C VAL A 17 2.12 3.35 2.71
N ARG A 18 1.70 3.61 1.48
CA ARG A 18 0.97 4.83 1.10
C ARG A 18 -0.45 4.45 0.72
N GLY A 19 -1.42 5.24 1.15
CA GLY A 19 -2.80 5.11 0.68
C GLY A 19 -3.38 6.47 0.35
N ARG A 20 -4.09 6.55 -0.77
CA ARG A 20 -4.85 7.73 -1.17
C ARG A 20 -6.34 7.48 -0.95
N LEU A 21 -6.90 8.17 0.04
CA LEU A 21 -8.32 8.11 0.40
C LEU A 21 -9.08 9.19 -0.37
N GLY A 22 -9.61 8.84 -1.54
CA GLY A 22 -10.48 9.70 -2.35
C GLY A 22 -9.81 10.29 -3.60
N GLY A 23 -10.63 10.87 -4.49
CA GLY A 23 -10.21 11.41 -5.78
C GLY A 23 -9.40 12.71 -5.68
N ASP A 24 -9.77 13.74 -6.44
CA ASP A 24 -8.95 14.96 -6.64
C ASP A 24 -8.59 15.72 -5.34
N ARG A 25 -9.42 15.64 -4.29
CA ARG A 25 -9.12 16.15 -2.93
C ARG A 25 -8.81 15.05 -1.90
N GLY A 26 -8.40 13.87 -2.35
CA GLY A 26 -8.17 12.72 -1.49
C GLY A 26 -7.05 12.95 -0.47
N GLN A 27 -7.21 12.42 0.73
CA GLN A 27 -6.18 12.48 1.75
C GLN A 27 -5.15 11.39 1.48
N GLU A 28 -3.90 11.80 1.26
CA GLU A 28 -2.78 10.86 1.25
C GLU A 28 -2.31 10.59 2.67
N VAL A 29 -2.20 9.32 3.01
CA VAL A 29 -1.59 8.85 4.26
C VAL A 29 -0.38 8.00 3.93
N SER A 30 0.67 8.13 4.73
CA SER A 30 1.92 7.38 4.58
C SER A 30 2.34 6.83 5.93
N TYR A 31 2.69 5.55 5.97
CA TYR A 31 3.15 4.85 7.18
C TYR A 31 4.44 4.11 6.86
N ASP A 32 5.49 4.36 7.64
CA ASP A 32 6.75 3.62 7.56
C ASP A 32 6.82 2.51 8.61
N PHE A 33 7.48 1.42 8.22
CA PHE A 33 7.67 0.23 9.02
C PHE A 33 9.07 -0.32 8.78
N THR A 34 9.70 -0.81 9.84
CA THR A 34 10.99 -1.52 9.74
C THR A 34 10.83 -2.98 9.32
N HIS A 35 9.62 -3.54 9.43
CA HIS A 35 9.34 -4.95 9.18
C HIS A 35 8.23 -5.11 8.13
N GLU A 36 8.44 -6.03 7.19
CA GLU A 36 7.48 -6.35 6.12
C GLU A 36 6.12 -6.75 6.68
N ARG A 37 6.10 -7.65 7.68
CA ARG A 37 4.85 -8.15 8.29
C ARG A 37 4.02 -7.01 8.89
N SER A 38 4.65 -5.98 9.45
CA SER A 38 3.94 -4.82 10.03
C SER A 38 3.33 -3.96 8.92
N ALA A 39 4.06 -3.77 7.82
CA ALA A 39 3.56 -3.06 6.65
C ALA A 39 2.38 -3.79 5.99
N GLN A 40 2.47 -5.12 5.84
CA GLN A 40 1.38 -5.94 5.29
C GLN A 40 0.12 -5.90 6.16
N GLN A 41 0.26 -5.97 7.49
CA GLN A 41 -0.88 -5.81 8.40
C GLN A 41 -1.54 -4.44 8.28
N MET A 42 -0.76 -3.39 8.03
CA MET A 42 -1.32 -2.05 7.82
C MET A 42 -2.10 -1.97 6.50
N VAL A 43 -1.60 -2.58 5.42
CA VAL A 43 -2.33 -2.69 4.15
C VAL A 43 -3.64 -3.44 4.34
N ASP A 44 -3.62 -4.63 4.97
CA ASP A 44 -4.83 -5.41 5.26
C ASP A 44 -5.85 -4.61 6.10
N ARG A 45 -5.36 -3.89 7.12
CA ARG A 45 -6.21 -3.01 7.93
C ARG A 45 -6.83 -1.89 7.11
N MET A 46 -6.07 -1.24 6.23
CA MET A 46 -6.57 -0.15 5.37
C MET A 46 -7.63 -0.65 4.38
N ILE A 47 -7.46 -1.86 3.85
CA ILE A 47 -8.45 -2.54 3.01
C ILE A 47 -9.72 -2.82 3.81
N LYS A 48 -9.61 -3.45 4.99
CA LYS A 48 -10.74 -3.84 5.85
C LYS A 48 -11.53 -2.66 6.43
N THR A 49 -10.83 -1.57 6.82
CA THR A 49 -11.47 -0.40 7.45
C THR A 49 -12.26 0.44 6.45
N SER A 50 -12.08 0.19 5.15
CA SER A 50 -12.73 0.97 4.12
C SER A 50 -13.88 0.20 3.51
N ALA A 51 -15.07 0.79 3.53
CA ALA A 51 -16.25 0.24 2.90
C ALA A 51 -16.03 0.05 1.38
N GLY A 52 -15.61 -1.15 0.97
CA GLY A 52 -16.09 -1.87 -0.21
C GLY A 52 -15.42 -1.67 -1.57
N SER A 53 -14.29 -0.96 -1.73
CA SER A 53 -13.68 -0.84 -3.08
C SER A 53 -12.21 -0.37 -3.09
N TRP A 54 -11.29 -1.24 -2.66
CA TRP A 54 -9.87 -1.06 -2.99
C TRP A 54 -9.45 -2.09 -4.03
N ARG A 55 -8.63 -1.67 -5.00
CA ARG A 55 -7.83 -2.60 -5.80
C ARG A 55 -6.56 -2.90 -5.00
N ASP A 56 -6.33 -4.16 -4.66
CA ASP A 56 -5.04 -4.57 -4.11
C ASP A 56 -3.97 -4.43 -5.21
N LEU A 57 -3.04 -3.50 -5.01
CA LEU A 57 -1.86 -3.35 -5.87
C LEU A 57 -0.60 -3.93 -5.20
N THR A 58 -0.75 -4.50 -3.99
CA THR A 58 0.33 -5.09 -3.22
C THR A 58 0.92 -6.29 -3.95
N GLU A 59 0.08 -7.12 -4.55
CA GLU A 59 0.53 -8.25 -5.38
C GLU A 59 1.29 -7.80 -6.64
N THR A 60 0.88 -6.68 -7.26
CA THR A 60 1.56 -6.13 -8.43
C THR A 60 2.94 -5.58 -8.06
N VAL A 61 3.03 -4.83 -6.95
CA VAL A 61 4.31 -4.27 -6.49
C VAL A 61 5.25 -5.36 -5.95
N ARG A 62 4.72 -6.44 -5.37
CA ARG A 62 5.52 -7.62 -4.99
C ARG A 62 6.21 -8.23 -6.20
N GLN A 63 5.48 -8.37 -7.32
CA GLN A 63 6.02 -8.90 -8.57
C GLN A 63 7.12 -8.00 -9.16
N GLU A 64 6.97 -6.68 -9.06
CA GLU A 64 7.98 -5.72 -9.55
C GLU A 64 9.24 -5.70 -8.67
N SER A 65 9.10 -5.89 -7.35
CA SER A 65 10.22 -5.95 -6.42
C SER A 65 11.07 -7.22 -6.60
N SER A 66 10.42 -8.36 -6.91
CA SER A 66 11.13 -9.60 -7.27
C SER A 66 11.83 -9.53 -8.62
N ARG A 67 11.33 -8.73 -9.57
CA ARG A 67 11.87 -8.63 -10.94
C ARG A 67 13.11 -7.72 -11.04
N ARG A 68 13.40 -6.90 -10.02
CA ARG A 68 14.63 -6.09 -9.93
C ARG A 68 15.80 -6.79 -9.25
N SER A 69 15.67 -8.08 -8.96
CA SER A 69 16.69 -8.90 -8.28
C SER A 69 17.27 -10.00 -9.18
N GLU A 70 17.22 -9.83 -10.51
CA GLU A 70 17.77 -10.77 -11.50
C GLU A 70 18.77 -10.08 -12.43
#